data_AF-A0A954IRW7-F1
#
_entry.id   AF-A0A954IRW7-F1
#
_cell.length_a   1.000
_cell.length_b   1.000
_cell.length_c   1.000
_cell.angle_alpha   90.00
_cell.angle_beta   90.00
_cell.angle_gamma   90.00
#
_symmetry.space_group_name_H-M   'P 1'
#
loop_
_entity.id
_entity.type
_entity.pdbx_description
1 polymer ?
#
loop_
_entity_poly.entity_id
_entity_poly.type
_entity_poly.pdbx_seq_one_letter_code
_entity_poly.pdbx_strand_id
1 'polypeptide(L)'
;TNSEFVAFIPYAAHLPFETWVTPRRQQPTLDLVQPDQIRPLAEILKSVLLKLYVGLENPDFNLTIDTAPRGDEDKEYFQWHIRILPRLATQAGFELGSGMSINSVLPEDAATFLRNGNSSD
;
A
#
# COMPACT_ATOMS: atom_id res chain seq x y z
N THR A 1 0.31 10.90 3.47
CA THR A 1 1.24 10.70 4.61
C THR A 1 0.80 11.54 5.78
N ASN A 2 1.02 11.12 7.02
CA ASN A 2 0.85 11.94 8.21
C ASN A 2 2.05 11.77 9.16
N SER A 3 1.93 12.19 10.43
CA SER A 3 3.02 12.14 11.43
C SER A 3 3.36 10.73 11.91
N GLU A 4 2.42 9.79 11.85
CA GLU A 4 2.59 8.41 12.34
C GLU A 4 2.86 7.41 11.21
N PHE A 5 2.24 7.63 10.04
CA PHE A 5 2.24 6.70 8.91
C PHE A 5 2.69 7.35 7.60
N VAL A 6 3.31 6.54 6.76
CA VAL A 6 3.68 6.89 5.39
C VAL A 6 2.93 5.96 4.43
N ALA A 7 2.47 6.54 3.32
CA ALA A 7 1.90 5.82 2.20
C ALA A 7 2.77 6.09 0.96
N PHE A 8 3.15 5.04 0.23
CA PHE A 8 4.03 5.15 -0.93
C PHE A 8 3.78 4.01 -1.93
N ILE A 9 4.21 4.23 -3.17
CA ILE A 9 4.28 3.17 -4.18
C ILE A 9 5.66 2.52 -4.06
N PRO A 10 5.78 1.20 -3.85
CA PRO A 10 7.08 0.53 -3.80
C PRO A 10 7.84 0.69 -5.12
N TYR A 11 9.17 0.83 -5.03
CA TYR A 11 10.03 0.90 -6.22
C TYR A 11 9.89 -0.34 -7.12
N ALA A 12 9.67 -1.52 -6.53
CA ALA A 12 9.44 -2.76 -7.26
C ALA A 12 7.96 -3.20 -7.11
N ALA A 13 7.03 -2.28 -7.29
CA ALA A 13 5.59 -2.58 -7.27
C ALA A 13 5.23 -3.66 -8.30
N HIS A 14 4.52 -4.70 -7.85
CA HIS A 14 4.12 -5.84 -8.67
C HIS A 14 2.90 -5.51 -9.53
N LEU A 15 2.01 -4.66 -9.04
CA LEU A 15 0.80 -4.24 -9.72
C LEU A 15 0.79 -2.71 -9.94
N PRO A 16 0.17 -2.23 -11.03
CA PRO A 16 -0.07 -0.80 -11.21
C PRO A 16 -0.81 -0.22 -10.00
N PHE A 17 -0.32 0.90 -9.47
CA PHE A 17 -0.87 1.59 -8.30
C PHE A 17 -0.89 0.79 -6.99
N GLU A 18 -0.12 -0.30 -6.90
CA GLU A 18 0.14 -0.97 -5.62
C GLU A 18 0.66 0.05 -4.59
N THR A 19 -0.08 0.23 -3.51
CA THR A 19 0.24 1.24 -2.50
C THR A 19 0.45 0.58 -1.15
N TRP A 20 1.56 0.91 -0.49
CA TRP A 20 1.88 0.43 0.84
C TRP A 20 1.62 1.52 1.87
N VAL A 21 1.07 1.15 3.02
CA VAL A 21 0.94 2.00 4.21
C VAL A 21 1.68 1.34 5.36
N THR A 22 2.63 2.05 5.95
CA THR A 22 3.50 1.52 7.02
C THR A 22 3.72 2.59 8.09
N PRO A 23 3.94 2.21 9.37
CA PRO A 23 4.34 3.16 10.40
C PRO A 23 5.70 3.76 10.06
N ARG A 24 5.92 4.99 10.52
CA ARG A 24 7.21 5.69 10.40
C ARG A 24 8.22 5.24 11.44
N ARG A 25 7.74 4.78 12.59
CA ARG A 25 8.56 4.17 13.65
C ARG A 25 8.67 2.68 13.40
N GLN A 26 9.79 2.08 13.78
CA GLN A 26 9.98 0.64 13.68
C GLN A 26 8.95 -0.10 14.55
N GLN A 27 8.16 -0.97 13.93
CA GLN A 27 7.14 -1.82 14.50
C GLN A 27 7.08 -3.12 13.67
N PRO A 28 7.61 -4.24 14.17
CA PRO A 28 7.60 -5.50 13.44
C PRO A 28 6.21 -6.11 13.27
N THR A 29 5.34 -5.94 14.26
CA THR A 29 3.98 -6.50 14.26
C THR A 29 2.91 -5.43 14.37
N LEU A 30 1.76 -5.67 13.73
CA LEU A 30 0.56 -4.84 13.84
C LEU A 30 0.08 -4.72 15.29
N ASP A 31 0.33 -5.72 16.13
CA ASP A 31 -0.09 -5.74 17.53
C ASP A 31 0.53 -4.60 18.37
N LEU A 32 1.61 -3.98 17.87
CA LEU A 32 2.26 -2.84 18.53
C LEU A 32 1.57 -1.51 18.26
N VAL A 33 0.56 -1.47 17.39
CA VAL A 33 -0.21 -0.26 17.10
C VAL A 33 -0.97 0.20 18.35
N GLN A 34 -0.66 1.41 18.79
CA GLN A 34 -1.26 1.99 19.99
C GLN A 34 -2.65 2.60 19.68
N PRO A 35 -3.54 2.73 20.68
CA PRO A 35 -4.89 3.27 20.48
C PRO A 35 -4.94 4.67 19.84
N ASP A 36 -3.97 5.52 20.14
CA ASP A 36 -3.81 6.86 19.57
C ASP A 36 -3.35 6.85 18.10
N GLN A 37 -2.73 5.75 17.65
CA GLN A 37 -2.30 5.56 16.26
C GLN A 37 -3.44 5.07 15.34
N ILE A 38 -4.54 4.54 15.90
CA ILE A 38 -5.67 4.01 15.12
C ILE A 38 -6.32 5.09 14.24
N ARG A 39 -6.54 6.30 14.78
CA ARG A 39 -7.12 7.42 14.02
C ARG A 39 -6.20 7.85 12.87
N PRO A 40 -4.91 8.15 13.10
CA PRO A 40 -3.97 8.44 12.02
C PRO A 40 -3.90 7.34 10.95
N LEU A 41 -3.99 6.07 11.34
CA LEU A 41 -4.00 4.96 10.39
C LEU A 41 -5.26 4.96 9.52
N ALA A 42 -6.44 5.16 10.13
CA ALA A 42 -7.70 5.25 9.40
C ALA A 42 -7.72 6.45 8.43
N GLU A 43 -7.17 7.60 8.83
CA GLU A 43 -7.10 8.80 8.00
C GLU A 43 -6.24 8.60 6.75
N ILE A 44 -5.05 7.99 6.90
CA ILE A 44 -4.18 7.74 5.76
C ILE A 44 -4.76 6.68 4.82
N LEU A 45 -5.38 5.61 5.36
CA LEU A 45 -6.06 4.60 4.55
C LEU A 45 -7.22 5.21 3.77
N LYS A 46 -8.08 6.00 4.42
CA LYS A 46 -9.17 6.73 3.75
C LYS A 46 -8.64 7.63 2.65
N SER A 47 -7.55 8.36 2.89
CA SER A 47 -6.94 9.23 1.89
C SER A 47 -6.43 8.46 0.67
N VAL A 48 -5.76 7.33 0.88
CA VAL A 48 -5.28 6.47 -0.22
C VAL A 48 -6.45 5.90 -1.01
N LEU A 49 -7.45 5.32 -0.33
CA LEU A 49 -8.62 4.74 -1.00
C LEU A 49 -9.43 5.77 -1.78
N LEU A 50 -9.58 6.99 -1.26
CA LEU A 50 -10.25 8.07 -1.98
C LEU A 50 -9.49 8.48 -3.25
N LYS A 51 -8.16 8.53 -3.20
CA LYS A 51 -7.33 8.83 -4.37
C LYS A 51 -7.44 7.75 -5.44
N LEU A 52 -7.49 6.48 -5.04
CA LEU A 52 -7.74 5.36 -5.96
C LEU A 52 -9.16 5.44 -6.52
N TYR A 53 -10.16 5.76 -5.69
CA TYR A 53 -11.55 5.92 -6.11
C TYR A 53 -11.70 6.99 -7.20
N VAL A 54 -11.19 8.20 -6.95
CA VAL A 54 -11.32 9.33 -7.88
C VAL A 54 -10.40 9.14 -9.09
N GLY A 55 -9.14 8.77 -8.86
CA GLY A 55 -8.13 8.72 -9.91
C GLY A 55 -8.26 7.51 -10.85
N LEU A 56 -8.87 6.41 -10.40
CA LEU A 56 -8.92 5.16 -11.18
C LEU A 56 -10.35 4.70 -11.46
N GLU A 57 -11.33 5.60 -11.35
CA GLU A 57 -12.75 5.32 -11.60
C GLU A 57 -13.31 4.17 -10.73
N ASN A 58 -12.95 4.17 -9.44
CA ASN A 58 -13.43 3.20 -8.44
C ASN A 58 -13.18 1.72 -8.83
N PRO A 59 -11.91 1.28 -8.94
CA PRO A 59 -11.62 -0.09 -9.28
C PRO A 59 -11.84 -1.02 -8.07
N ASP A 60 -12.10 -2.30 -8.34
CA ASP A 60 -11.99 -3.32 -7.31
C ASP A 60 -10.54 -3.38 -6.78
N PHE A 61 -10.37 -3.63 -5.49
CA PHE A 61 -9.04 -3.79 -4.89
C PHE A 61 -9.04 -4.87 -3.81
N ASN A 62 -7.85 -5.39 -3.51
CA ASN A 62 -7.61 -6.16 -2.30
C ASN A 62 -6.84 -5.31 -1.29
N LEU A 63 -7.09 -5.55 0.00
CA LEU A 63 -6.31 -5.00 1.10
C LEU A 63 -5.76 -6.15 1.93
N THR A 64 -4.43 -6.21 2.06
CA THR A 64 -3.74 -7.24 2.85
C THR A 64 -2.87 -6.60 3.91
N ILE A 65 -2.63 -7.32 5.00
CA ILE A 65 -1.71 -6.90 6.06
C ILE A 65 -0.58 -7.92 6.13
N ASP A 66 0.64 -7.43 6.02
CA ASP A 66 1.85 -8.21 6.21
C ASP A 66 2.45 -7.78 7.55
N THR A 67 2.50 -8.73 8.48
CA THR A 67 2.98 -8.54 9.85
C THR A 67 4.05 -9.58 10.15
N ALA A 68 4.94 -9.31 11.12
CA ALA A 68 6.00 -10.25 11.47
C ALA A 68 5.41 -11.64 11.76
N PRO A 69 6.09 -12.72 11.33
CA PRO A 69 5.70 -14.06 11.68
C PRO A 69 5.81 -14.27 13.19
N ARG A 70 5.09 -15.27 13.69
CA ARG A 70 5.13 -15.62 15.11
C ARG A 70 6.55 -16.04 15.52
N GLY A 71 7.05 -15.49 16.62
CA GLY A 71 8.40 -15.70 17.13
C GLY A 71 9.42 -14.63 16.72
N ASP A 72 9.04 -13.72 15.82
CA ASP A 72 9.87 -12.60 15.34
C ASP A 72 9.27 -11.23 15.71
N GLU A 73 8.38 -11.17 16.70
CA GLU A 73 7.66 -9.95 17.09
C GLU A 73 8.57 -8.85 17.64
N ASP A 74 9.77 -9.22 18.10
CA ASP A 74 10.82 -8.34 18.63
C ASP A 74 11.94 -8.04 17.62
N LYS A 75 11.84 -8.54 16.38
CA LYS A 75 12.91 -8.45 15.39
C LYS A 75 12.77 -7.21 14.51
N GLU A 76 13.75 -6.33 14.59
CA GLU A 76 13.77 -5.05 13.85
C GLU A 76 14.04 -5.18 12.34
N TYR A 77 14.21 -6.40 11.80
CA TYR A 77 14.35 -6.59 10.35
C TYR A 77 13.00 -6.57 9.61
N PHE A 78 11.88 -6.70 10.32
CA PHE A 78 10.54 -6.66 9.74
C PHE A 78 9.82 -5.38 10.16
N GLN A 79 9.08 -4.80 9.23
CA GLN A 79 8.21 -3.65 9.44
C GLN A 79 6.84 -4.02 8.89
N TRP A 80 5.83 -4.05 9.76
CA TRP A 80 4.48 -4.38 9.30
C TRP A 80 3.99 -3.31 8.32
N HIS A 81 3.21 -3.73 7.32
CA HIS A 81 2.61 -2.80 6.38
C HIS A 81 1.28 -3.34 5.85
N ILE A 82 0.42 -2.43 5.43
CA ILE A 82 -0.79 -2.73 4.66
C ILE A 82 -0.47 -2.55 3.19
N ARG A 83 -0.86 -3.52 2.36
CA ARG A 83 -0.83 -3.40 0.90
C ARG A 83 -2.23 -3.21 0.36
N ILE A 84 -2.39 -2.23 -0.51
CA ILE A 84 -3.59 -1.97 -1.28
C ILE A 84 -3.26 -2.30 -2.73
N LEU A 85 -4.02 -3.25 -3.30
CA LEU A 85 -3.74 -3.88 -4.58
C LEU A 85 -4.94 -3.67 -5.53
N PRO A 86 -4.96 -2.57 -6.31
CA PRO A 86 -5.98 -2.34 -7.33
C PRO A 86 -5.98 -3.42 -8.41
N ARG A 87 -7.15 -3.94 -8.78
CA ARG A 87 -7.34 -4.96 -9.82
C ARG A 87 -7.56 -4.32 -11.18
N LEU A 88 -6.49 -3.75 -11.75
CA LEU A 88 -6.54 -3.05 -13.04
C LEU A 88 -6.25 -3.94 -14.25
N ALA A 89 -5.66 -5.13 -14.02
CA ALA A 89 -5.37 -6.11 -15.05
C ALA A 89 -5.54 -7.53 -14.49
N THR A 90 -5.80 -8.49 -15.37
CA THR A 90 -5.86 -9.91 -15.03
C THR A 90 -4.53 -10.56 -15.36
N GLN A 91 -3.99 -11.35 -14.42
CA GLN A 91 -2.78 -12.14 -14.63
C GLN A 91 -3.00 -13.16 -15.75
N ALA A 92 -2.04 -13.28 -16.66
CA ALA A 92 -2.08 -14.23 -17.76
C ALA A 92 -1.15 -15.43 -17.49
N GLY A 93 -0.96 -16.27 -18.51
CA GLY A 93 -0.17 -17.49 -18.39
C GLY A 93 1.30 -17.24 -18.02
N PHE A 94 1.87 -16.08 -18.38
CA PHE A 94 3.25 -15.74 -18.00
C PHE A 94 3.36 -15.51 -16.49
N GLU A 95 2.52 -14.66 -15.93
CA GLU A 95 2.55 -14.33 -14.51
C GLU A 95 2.23 -15.55 -13.64
N LEU A 96 1.22 -16.32 -14.05
CA LEU A 96 0.83 -17.56 -13.35
C LEU A 96 1.92 -18.64 -13.44
N GLY A 97 2.57 -18.79 -14.60
CA GLY A 97 3.57 -19.82 -14.83
C GLY A 97 4.95 -19.52 -14.23
N SER A 98 5.33 -18.24 -14.17
CA SER A 98 6.66 -17.81 -13.71
C SER A 98 6.68 -17.25 -12.28
N GLY A 99 5.53 -16.80 -11.76
CA GLY A 99 5.46 -16.01 -10.53
C GLY A 99 6.00 -14.57 -10.68
N MET A 100 6.45 -14.18 -11.87
CA MET A 100 6.89 -12.81 -12.16
C MET A 100 5.70 -11.92 -12.46
N SER A 101 5.81 -10.63 -12.14
CA SER A 101 4.76 -9.64 -12.42
C SER A 101 5.18 -8.73 -13.57
N ILE A 102 4.21 -8.34 -14.40
CA ILE A 102 4.39 -7.29 -15.40
C ILE A 102 3.60 -6.07 -14.92
N ASN A 103 4.32 -5.04 -14.50
CA ASN A 103 3.72 -3.76 -14.14
C ASN A 103 3.85 -2.78 -15.31
N SER A 104 2.71 -2.35 -15.86
CA SER A 104 2.66 -1.43 -17.01
C SER A 104 2.83 0.04 -16.64
N VAL A 105 2.86 0.37 -15.34
CA VAL A 105 2.97 1.75 -14.84
C VAL A 105 4.19 1.85 -13.94
N LEU A 106 5.08 2.80 -14.25
CA LEU A 106 6.23 3.07 -13.39
C LEU A 106 5.78 3.56 -12.01
N PRO A 107 6.45 3.14 -10.93
CA PRO A 107 6.04 3.52 -9.58
C PRO A 107 6.12 5.03 -9.34
N GLU A 108 7.05 5.73 -9.99
CA GLU A 108 7.18 7.19 -9.95
C GLU A 108 5.99 7.89 -10.60
N ASP A 109 5.51 7.38 -11.73
CA ASP A 109 4.36 7.92 -12.44
C ASP A 109 3.07 7.68 -11.65
N ALA A 110 2.89 6.46 -11.12
CA ALA A 110 1.76 6.14 -10.25
C ALA A 110 1.75 7.02 -8.99
N ALA A 111 2.91 7.22 -8.35
CA ALA A 111 3.03 8.08 -7.17
C ALA A 111 2.75 9.55 -7.50
N THR A 112 3.16 10.04 -8.68
CA THR A 112 2.89 11.40 -9.15
C THR A 112 1.41 11.59 -9.43
N PHE A 113 0.80 10.63 -10.14
CA PHE A 113 -0.63 10.62 -10.44
C PHE A 113 -1.49 10.70 -9.18
N LEU A 114 -1.28 9.81 -8.21
CA LEU A 114 -2.05 9.82 -6.96
C LEU A 114 -1.78 11.04 -6.08
N ARG A 115 -0.61 11.68 -6.19
CA ARG A 115 -0.30 12.91 -5.44
C ARG A 115 -1.05 14.11 -6.01
N ASN A 116 -1.11 14.20 -7.34
CA ASN A 116 -1.67 15.35 -8.06
C ASN A 116 -3.17 15.23 -8.31
N GLY A 117 -3.75 14.02 -8.26
CA GLY A 117 -5.17 13.74 -8.51
C GLY A 117 -6.18 14.37 -7.52
N ASN A 118 -5.75 15.31 -6.67
CA ASN A 118 -6.58 16.03 -5.70
C ASN A 118 -6.66 17.54 -5.98
N SER A 119 -6.23 18.04 -7.14
CA SER A 119 -6.40 19.45 -7.51
C SER A 119 -7.46 19.62 -8.60
N SER A 120 -8.72 19.35 -8.26
CA SER A 120 -9.93 19.89 -8.90
C SER A 120 -11.13 19.60 -7.98
N ASP A 121 -11.85 20.67 -7.64
CA ASP A 121 -13.07 20.83 -6.84
C ASP A 121 -13.00 20.72 -5.30
#